data_AF-A0A409XCM3-F1
#
_entry.id   AF-A0A409XCM3-F1
#
_cell.length_a   1.000
_cell.length_b   1.000
_cell.length_c   1.000
_cell.angle_alpha   90.00
_cell.angle_beta   90.00
_cell.angle_gamma   90.00
#
_symmetry.space_group_name_H-M   'P 1'
#
loop_
_entity.id
_entity.type
_entity.pdbx_description
1 polymer ?
#
loop_
_entity_poly.entity_id
_entity_poly.type
_entity_poly.pdbx_seq_one_letter_code
_entity_poly.pdbx_strand_id
1 'polypeptide(L)'
;CPEFQHFCRQLYHQCLELIFEPLKLCIETYKVIKCPDGHFFWAIFGLGPYIADYPEQGSSLTGSQNECDAPPHDLDSKGSHCCSHEKTDFLIKNFDPGILWDDYGIWNDIVLFTHSFPCANIHELLSPDLLHQLIKGTFKDHLVTWVGDYLVQTHGEQRTLEIIEDIDHWQNLSGAPLFRSLTFSRQLGLQPVDWQQLKSIDEGLAILFVYLAAITGYVPSAMVQCIATFIDACHITHHNAITSPSPQHLKSCVFIDAGVWESISLPQQHALSHYFYSIHLFTSPNGLCSSITESMHIKAVKEPWQRSNRYNALTQMLQSLVQMDKMDVLQQHFTASGMMVGSTSSYMAQMKTGGSDNSLDDNDNGLQVHVDNRLQVDDDDDDDEGPVAGDLTGALSDVILVSRPRIQLLTTALESGYLHYLSTLAAYIGQPQFPFALRQFLFSLDHPDQQIPTKLVNFPPIDGTIKVYHSAMATFYAPSDLCGTGGLHQEQIFLTPFFHGHPR
;
A
#
# COMPACT_ATOMS: atom_id res chain seq x y z
N CYS A 1 -6.14 10.68 -28.27
CA CYS A 1 -5.56 11.09 -29.57
C CYS A 1 -4.11 10.62 -29.60
N PRO A 2 -3.66 9.87 -30.63
CA PRO A 2 -2.27 9.40 -30.74
C PRO A 2 -1.24 10.53 -30.66
N GLU A 3 -1.51 11.66 -31.31
CA GLU A 3 -0.65 12.85 -31.29
C GLU A 3 -0.44 13.40 -29.87
N PHE A 4 -1.50 13.40 -29.06
CA PHE A 4 -1.42 13.84 -27.66
C PHE A 4 -0.62 12.86 -26.80
N GLN A 5 -0.79 11.56 -26.99
CA GLN A 5 -0.01 10.55 -26.27
C GLN A 5 1.49 10.66 -26.61
N HIS A 6 1.81 10.85 -27.89
CA HIS A 6 3.15 11.11 -28.35
C HIS A 6 3.74 12.39 -27.72
N PHE A 7 3.00 13.50 -27.75
CA PHE A 7 3.41 14.74 -27.08
C PHE A 7 3.68 14.53 -25.59
N CYS A 8 2.79 13.83 -24.87
CA CYS A 8 2.98 13.55 -23.45
C CYS A 8 4.26 12.76 -23.16
N ARG A 9 4.60 11.77 -24.00
CA ARG A 9 5.83 10.97 -23.84
C ARG A 9 7.08 11.80 -24.10
N GLN A 10 7.08 12.62 -25.15
CA GLN A 10 8.20 13.51 -25.42
C GLN A 10 8.38 14.54 -24.30
N LEU A 11 7.27 15.13 -23.83
CA LEU A 11 7.30 16.07 -22.71
C LEU A 11 7.83 15.40 -21.44
N TYR A 12 7.42 14.17 -21.17
CA TYR A 12 7.90 13.39 -20.03
C TYR A 12 9.43 13.23 -20.04
N HIS A 13 10.02 12.76 -21.14
CA HIS A 13 11.47 12.58 -21.25
C HIS A 13 12.23 13.89 -21.23
N GLN A 14 11.74 14.94 -21.90
CA GLN A 14 12.36 16.26 -21.87
C GLN A 14 12.35 16.86 -20.46
N CYS A 15 11.27 16.68 -19.72
CA CYS A 15 11.18 17.12 -18.33
C CYS A 15 12.22 16.39 -17.46
N LEU A 16 12.34 15.06 -17.57
CA LEU A 16 13.34 14.31 -16.82
C LEU A 16 14.77 14.72 -17.19
N GLU A 17 15.06 14.89 -18.48
CA GLU A 17 16.37 15.36 -18.92
C GLU A 17 16.71 16.72 -18.31
N LEU A 18 15.76 17.67 -18.33
CA LEU A 18 15.97 19.00 -17.77
C LEU A 18 16.14 18.97 -16.25
N ILE A 19 15.37 18.14 -15.54
CA ILE A 19 15.50 17.96 -14.09
C ILE A 19 16.88 17.41 -13.73
N PHE A 20 17.39 16.44 -14.50
CA PHE A 20 18.67 15.79 -14.22
C PHE A 20 19.88 16.46 -14.87
N GLU A 21 19.68 17.45 -15.75
CA GLU A 21 20.76 18.18 -16.44
C GLU A 21 21.93 18.60 -15.53
N PRO A 22 21.72 19.12 -14.30
CA PRO A 22 22.82 19.51 -13.42
C PRO A 22 23.77 18.36 -13.04
N LEU A 23 23.33 17.10 -13.16
CA LEU A 23 24.14 15.92 -12.87
C LEU A 23 25.14 15.59 -13.99
N LYS A 24 24.91 16.02 -15.25
CA LYS A 24 25.78 15.66 -16.40
C LYS A 24 27.25 15.95 -16.10
N LEU A 25 27.55 17.14 -15.56
CA LEU A 25 28.91 17.54 -15.21
C LEU A 25 29.57 16.60 -14.18
N CYS A 26 28.80 16.15 -13.20
CA CYS A 26 29.29 15.29 -12.11
C CYS A 26 29.33 13.80 -12.50
N ILE A 27 28.71 13.43 -13.62
CA ILE A 27 28.78 12.09 -14.21
C ILE A 27 30.02 11.98 -15.12
N GLU A 28 30.32 13.03 -15.90
CA GLU A 28 31.51 13.06 -16.77
C GLU A 28 32.82 13.27 -16.00
N THR A 29 32.76 14.08 -14.94
CA THR A 29 33.95 14.46 -14.16
C THR A 29 33.73 14.25 -12.67
N TYR A 30 34.79 13.81 -11.98
CA TYR A 30 34.71 13.56 -10.55
C TYR A 30 34.54 14.87 -9.77
N LYS A 31 33.79 14.79 -8.67
CA LYS A 31 33.69 15.84 -7.67
C LYS A 31 34.33 15.37 -6.37
N VAL A 32 35.08 16.24 -5.71
CA VAL A 32 35.63 15.95 -4.39
C VAL A 32 34.50 16.10 -3.37
N ILE A 33 34.14 15.00 -2.69
CA ILE A 33 33.12 14.97 -1.64
C ILE A 33 33.69 14.43 -0.34
N LYS A 34 33.20 14.95 0.78
CA LYS A 34 33.52 14.41 2.11
C LYS A 34 32.55 13.28 2.43
N CYS A 35 33.06 12.07 2.60
CA CYS A 35 32.28 10.91 2.95
C CYS A 35 31.96 10.88 4.47
N PRO A 36 30.99 10.05 4.90
CA PRO A 36 30.59 9.94 6.32
C PRO A 36 31.73 9.52 7.27
N ASP A 37 32.76 8.84 6.74
CA ASP A 37 33.98 8.47 7.46
C ASP A 37 34.95 9.67 7.69
N GLY A 38 34.61 10.85 7.15
CA GLY A 38 35.38 12.08 7.30
C GLY A 38 36.46 12.28 6.24
N HIS A 39 36.70 11.30 5.37
CA HIS A 39 37.68 11.38 4.29
C HIS A 39 37.11 12.01 3.02
N PHE A 40 37.98 12.58 2.20
CA PHE A 40 37.60 13.15 0.91
C PHE A 40 37.92 12.19 -0.22
N PHE A 41 36.91 11.90 -1.05
CA PHE A 41 37.05 11.02 -2.20
C PHE A 41 36.65 11.74 -3.49
N TRP A 42 37.23 11.29 -4.60
CA TRP A 42 36.73 11.60 -5.93
C TRP A 42 35.51 10.75 -6.20
N ALA A 43 34.35 11.39 -6.29
CA ALA A 43 33.10 10.72 -6.61
C ALA A 43 32.64 11.08 -8.01
N ILE A 44 32.28 10.06 -8.77
CA ILE A 44 31.56 10.17 -10.02
C ILE A 44 30.12 9.81 -9.70
N PHE A 45 29.19 10.65 -10.14
CA PHE A 45 27.77 10.41 -9.94
C PHE A 45 27.25 9.51 -11.06
N GLY A 46 26.19 8.76 -10.77
CA GLY A 46 25.48 7.96 -11.75
C GLY A 46 23.98 8.10 -11.53
N LEU A 47 23.19 7.84 -12.56
CA LEU A 47 21.76 7.67 -12.39
C LEU A 47 21.51 6.28 -11.81
N GLY A 48 20.70 6.22 -10.76
CA GLY A 48 20.34 4.98 -10.08
C GLY A 48 19.31 4.17 -10.86
N PRO A 49 18.93 2.99 -10.33
CA PRO A 49 17.91 2.16 -10.92
C PRO A 49 16.58 2.91 -11.12
N TYR A 50 15.92 2.63 -12.24
CA TYR A 50 14.65 3.18 -12.66
C TYR A 50 13.54 2.13 -12.44
N ILE A 51 12.63 2.40 -11.52
CA ILE A 51 11.48 1.54 -11.23
C ILE A 51 10.30 2.01 -12.08
N ALA A 52 9.74 1.10 -12.86
CA ALA A 52 8.48 1.29 -13.58
C ALA A 52 7.68 -0.01 -13.58
N ASP A 53 6.36 0.10 -13.49
CA ASP A 53 5.49 -1.04 -13.71
C ASP A 53 5.49 -1.46 -15.19
N TYR A 54 5.01 -2.67 -15.50
CA TYR A 54 5.07 -3.19 -16.87
C TYR A 54 4.37 -2.28 -17.92
N PRO A 55 3.18 -1.70 -17.64
CA PRO A 55 2.60 -0.69 -18.50
C PRO A 55 3.48 0.54 -18.71
N GLU A 56 4.09 1.11 -17.67
CA GLU A 56 4.98 2.26 -17.77
C GLU A 56 6.25 1.90 -18.54
N GLN A 57 6.84 0.72 -18.32
CA GLN A 57 8.00 0.30 -19.09
C GLN A 57 7.69 0.27 -20.59
N GLY A 58 6.58 -0.38 -20.99
CA GLY A 58 6.19 -0.50 -22.40
C GLY A 58 5.60 0.76 -23.05
N SER A 59 5.07 1.68 -22.24
CA SER A 59 4.44 2.91 -22.75
C SER A 59 5.32 4.16 -22.59
N SER A 60 6.27 4.18 -21.68
CA SER A 60 7.06 5.38 -21.40
C SER A 60 8.53 5.19 -21.73
N LEU A 61 9.10 3.98 -21.73
CA LEU A 61 10.54 3.82 -21.94
C LEU A 61 10.82 3.28 -23.34
N THR A 62 10.73 1.99 -23.51
CA THR A 62 10.95 1.26 -24.78
C THR A 62 9.71 0.41 -24.97
N GLY A 63 9.32 -0.02 -26.17
CA GLY A 63 8.02 -0.70 -26.35
C GLY A 63 7.93 -2.06 -25.68
N SER A 64 7.61 -3.12 -26.42
CA SER A 64 7.37 -4.44 -25.79
C SER A 64 8.63 -5.11 -25.20
N GLN A 65 9.83 -4.62 -25.53
CA GLN A 65 11.13 -5.22 -25.18
C GLN A 65 12.04 -4.18 -24.50
N ASN A 66 12.28 -4.36 -23.20
CA ASN A 66 12.89 -3.32 -22.37
C ASN A 66 14.30 -3.65 -21.89
N GLU A 67 14.59 -4.90 -21.56
CA GLU A 67 15.90 -5.30 -21.03
C GLU A 67 16.69 -6.15 -22.03
N CYS A 68 16.01 -6.92 -22.90
CA CYS A 68 16.63 -7.76 -23.92
C CYS A 68 15.85 -7.76 -25.24
N ASP A 69 16.49 -8.24 -26.30
CA ASP A 69 15.96 -8.34 -27.67
C ASP A 69 15.23 -9.66 -27.97
N ALA A 70 14.73 -10.32 -26.93
CA ALA A 70 14.03 -11.58 -27.12
C ALA A 70 12.74 -11.34 -27.93
N PRO A 71 12.49 -12.15 -28.97
CA PRO A 71 11.35 -11.93 -29.85
C PRO A 71 10.03 -12.09 -29.09
N PRO A 72 8.96 -11.35 -29.44
CA PRO A 72 7.71 -11.36 -28.67
C PRO A 72 7.02 -12.73 -28.60
N HIS A 73 7.34 -13.63 -29.53
CA HIS A 73 6.79 -14.97 -29.62
C HIS A 73 7.65 -16.05 -28.93
N ASP A 74 8.86 -15.72 -28.48
CA ASP A 74 9.79 -16.63 -27.80
C ASP A 74 10.78 -15.84 -26.93
N LEU A 75 10.28 -15.35 -25.78
CA LEU A 75 11.04 -14.51 -24.86
C LEU A 75 12.22 -15.27 -24.21
N ASP A 76 12.13 -16.59 -24.10
CA ASP A 76 13.16 -17.41 -23.44
C ASP A 76 14.13 -18.10 -24.43
N SER A 77 14.16 -17.62 -25.67
CA SER A 77 15.05 -18.11 -26.71
C SER A 77 16.53 -18.00 -26.30
N LYS A 78 17.29 -19.07 -26.57
CA LYS A 78 18.75 -19.14 -26.30
C LYS A 78 19.50 -18.31 -27.35
N GLY A 79 19.51 -17.01 -27.18
CA GLY A 79 20.15 -16.08 -28.11
C GLY A 79 19.81 -14.62 -27.86
N SER A 80 18.94 -14.33 -26.89
CA SER A 80 18.66 -12.96 -26.48
C SER A 80 19.86 -12.32 -25.78
N HIS A 81 20.03 -11.03 -26.04
CA HIS A 81 21.08 -10.17 -25.56
C HIS A 81 20.46 -8.92 -24.94
N CYS A 82 21.15 -8.35 -23.96
CA CYS A 82 20.73 -7.08 -23.36
C CYS A 82 20.65 -5.98 -24.42
N CYS A 83 19.65 -5.11 -24.28
CA CYS A 83 19.50 -3.94 -25.14
C CYS A 83 20.53 -2.85 -24.76
N SER A 84 20.94 -2.04 -25.75
CA SER A 84 21.84 -0.91 -25.53
C SER A 84 21.45 0.28 -26.41
N HIS A 85 21.85 1.48 -26.00
CA HIS A 85 21.62 2.69 -26.80
C HIS A 85 22.23 2.58 -28.20
N GLU A 86 23.44 2.02 -28.33
CA GLU A 86 24.11 1.87 -29.62
C GLU A 86 23.34 0.91 -30.55
N LYS A 87 22.76 -0.16 -29.99
CA LYS A 87 21.93 -1.09 -30.74
C LYS A 87 20.64 -0.42 -31.17
N THR A 88 19.97 0.29 -30.27
CA THR A 88 18.74 1.03 -30.57
C THR A 88 18.98 2.09 -31.65
N ASP A 89 20.06 2.87 -31.54
CA ASP A 89 20.45 3.87 -32.55
C ASP A 89 20.77 3.23 -33.91
N PHE A 90 21.45 2.08 -33.89
CA PHE A 90 21.71 1.30 -35.10
C PHE A 90 20.40 0.83 -35.74
N LEU A 91 19.46 0.30 -34.97
CA LEU A 91 18.19 -0.15 -35.49
C LEU A 91 17.39 1.01 -36.08
N ILE A 92 17.23 2.11 -35.33
CA ILE A 92 16.50 3.31 -35.77
C ILE A 92 17.06 3.86 -37.09
N LYS A 93 18.39 3.80 -37.26
CA LYS A 93 19.05 4.30 -38.47
C LYS A 93 18.87 3.41 -39.70
N ASN A 94 18.69 2.09 -39.52
CA ASN A 94 18.75 1.12 -40.61
C ASN A 94 17.39 0.49 -40.98
N PHE A 95 16.39 0.58 -40.12
CA PHE A 95 15.08 -0.05 -40.34
C PHE A 95 13.94 0.98 -40.42
N ASP A 96 12.87 0.58 -41.11
CA ASP A 96 11.64 1.38 -41.21
C ASP A 96 10.89 1.42 -39.85
N PRO A 97 10.23 2.54 -39.50
CA PRO A 97 9.35 2.64 -38.34
C PRO A 97 8.42 1.45 -38.05
N GLY A 98 7.81 0.85 -39.07
CA GLY A 98 6.93 -0.31 -38.90
C GLY A 98 7.69 -1.53 -38.41
N ILE A 99 8.86 -1.80 -39.00
CA ILE A 99 9.74 -2.93 -38.60
C ILE A 99 10.26 -2.72 -37.17
N LEU A 100 10.66 -1.48 -36.84
CA LEU A 100 11.12 -1.15 -35.49
C LEU A 100 10.07 -1.47 -34.43
N TRP A 101 8.80 -1.15 -34.71
CA TRP A 101 7.72 -1.46 -33.79
C TRP A 101 7.36 -2.96 -33.78
N ASP A 102 7.14 -3.55 -34.95
CA ASP A 102 6.60 -4.91 -35.07
C ASP A 102 7.62 -5.99 -34.63
N ASP A 103 8.89 -5.84 -35.00
CA ASP A 103 9.92 -6.84 -34.75
C ASP A 103 10.72 -6.57 -33.47
N TYR A 104 10.93 -5.29 -33.13
CA TYR A 104 11.81 -4.88 -32.03
C TYR A 104 11.09 -4.13 -30.89
N GLY A 105 9.82 -3.73 -31.08
CA GLY A 105 9.11 -2.92 -30.08
C GLY A 105 9.78 -1.57 -29.80
N ILE A 106 10.45 -0.95 -30.76
CA ILE A 106 11.17 0.32 -30.57
C ILE A 106 10.36 1.49 -31.14
N TRP A 107 10.19 2.54 -30.33
CA TRP A 107 9.69 3.83 -30.78
C TRP A 107 10.83 4.61 -31.46
N ASN A 108 10.63 5.04 -32.71
CA ASN A 108 11.64 5.83 -33.45
C ASN A 108 11.57 7.34 -33.17
N ASP A 109 10.46 7.79 -32.58
CA ASP A 109 10.07 9.21 -32.43
C ASP A 109 10.24 9.72 -30.98
N ILE A 110 10.70 8.86 -30.08
CA ILE A 110 10.94 9.17 -28.67
C ILE A 110 12.43 8.97 -28.36
N VAL A 111 13.09 10.03 -27.93
CA VAL A 111 14.44 9.96 -27.37
C VAL A 111 14.32 9.87 -25.86
N LEU A 112 14.93 8.84 -25.28
CA LEU A 112 14.87 8.57 -23.85
C LEU A 112 15.75 9.55 -23.09
N PHE A 113 15.27 10.03 -21.94
CA PHE A 113 16.01 11.03 -21.17
C PHE A 113 17.43 10.58 -20.82
N THR A 114 17.65 9.27 -20.62
CA THR A 114 18.95 8.73 -20.25
C THR A 114 19.97 8.71 -21.39
N HIS A 115 19.53 8.80 -22.66
CA HIS A 115 20.42 8.85 -23.83
C HIS A 115 21.38 10.04 -23.78
N SER A 116 20.93 11.14 -23.17
CA SER A 116 21.72 12.36 -22.98
C SER A 116 22.72 12.31 -21.81
N PHE A 117 22.80 11.21 -21.06
CA PHE A 117 23.66 11.08 -19.89
C PHE A 117 24.70 9.96 -20.08
N PRO A 118 25.99 10.21 -19.77
CA PRO A 118 26.99 9.15 -19.84
C PRO A 118 26.67 8.04 -18.84
N CYS A 119 26.97 6.78 -19.21
CA CYS A 119 26.80 5.63 -18.34
C CYS A 119 25.35 5.42 -17.81
N ALA A 120 24.34 5.91 -18.53
CA ALA A 120 22.94 5.81 -18.16
C ALA A 120 22.14 5.01 -19.20
N ASN A 121 22.50 3.75 -19.42
CA ASN A 121 21.71 2.90 -20.32
C ASN A 121 20.38 2.52 -19.62
N ILE A 122 19.25 3.00 -20.12
CA ILE A 122 17.93 2.71 -19.51
C ILE A 122 17.63 1.22 -19.45
N HIS A 123 18.09 0.45 -20.45
CA HIS A 123 17.92 -1.00 -20.51
C HIS A 123 18.68 -1.74 -19.42
N GLU A 124 19.72 -1.11 -18.83
CA GLU A 124 20.45 -1.63 -17.68
C GLU A 124 19.95 -1.04 -16.37
N LEU A 125 19.44 0.19 -16.39
CA LEU A 125 18.93 0.89 -15.22
C LEU A 125 17.56 0.39 -14.77
N LEU A 126 16.81 -0.30 -15.63
CA LEU A 126 15.55 -0.90 -15.23
C LEU A 126 15.73 -1.84 -14.05
N SER A 127 14.95 -1.60 -12.99
CA SER A 127 14.96 -2.42 -11.79
C SER A 127 13.69 -3.24 -11.64
N PRO A 128 13.81 -4.44 -11.04
CA PRO A 128 12.69 -5.27 -10.61
C PRO A 128 11.59 -4.50 -9.89
N ASP A 129 10.33 -4.78 -10.25
CA ASP A 129 9.15 -4.36 -9.48
C ASP A 129 8.55 -5.57 -8.78
N LEU A 130 8.84 -5.69 -7.48
CA LEU A 130 8.38 -6.81 -6.67
C LEU A 130 6.85 -6.91 -6.59
N LEU A 131 6.12 -5.80 -6.60
CA LEU A 131 4.67 -5.84 -6.49
C LEU A 131 4.00 -6.19 -7.81
N HIS A 132 4.34 -5.49 -8.91
CA HIS A 132 3.62 -5.67 -10.17
C HIS A 132 4.14 -6.83 -11.02
N GLN A 133 5.45 -7.15 -10.98
CA GLN A 133 6.01 -8.26 -11.76
C GLN A 133 5.94 -9.58 -10.99
N LEU A 134 6.41 -9.60 -9.74
CA LEU A 134 6.51 -10.84 -8.97
C LEU A 134 5.16 -11.22 -8.34
N ILE A 135 4.60 -10.38 -7.47
CA ILE A 135 3.35 -10.72 -6.76
C ILE A 135 2.11 -10.65 -7.67
N LYS A 136 1.84 -9.52 -8.32
CA LYS A 136 0.64 -9.38 -9.15
C LYS A 136 0.77 -10.15 -10.47
N GLY A 137 1.88 -9.96 -11.18
CA GLY A 137 2.12 -10.65 -12.45
C GLY A 137 2.27 -12.15 -12.29
N THR A 138 3.33 -12.61 -11.62
CA THR A 138 3.64 -14.05 -11.59
C THR A 138 2.70 -14.83 -10.68
N PHE A 139 2.45 -14.37 -9.45
CA PHE A 139 1.57 -15.12 -8.56
C PHE A 139 0.09 -14.99 -8.92
N LYS A 140 -0.46 -13.77 -8.85
CA LYS A 140 -1.89 -13.54 -9.04
C LYS A 140 -2.33 -13.85 -10.47
N ASP A 141 -1.69 -13.28 -11.47
CA ASP A 141 -2.20 -13.37 -12.84
C ASP A 141 -1.88 -14.73 -13.48
N HIS A 142 -0.77 -15.39 -13.12
CA HIS A 142 -0.38 -16.68 -13.69
C HIS A 142 -0.62 -17.88 -12.77
N LEU A 143 0.08 -17.97 -11.63
CA LEU A 143 0.05 -19.20 -10.81
C LEU A 143 -1.34 -19.53 -10.25
N VAL A 144 -2.09 -18.53 -9.78
CA VAL A 144 -3.47 -18.72 -9.31
C VAL A 144 -4.35 -19.21 -10.46
N THR A 145 -4.30 -18.53 -11.61
CA THR A 145 -5.06 -18.89 -12.81
C THR A 145 -4.77 -20.32 -13.26
N TRP A 146 -3.50 -20.70 -13.36
CA TRP A 146 -3.09 -22.03 -13.79
C TRP A 146 -3.51 -23.14 -12.81
N VAL A 147 -3.50 -22.87 -11.50
CA VAL A 147 -4.06 -23.81 -10.53
C VAL A 147 -5.58 -23.95 -10.75
N GLY A 148 -6.29 -22.85 -10.99
CA GLY A 148 -7.71 -22.87 -11.33
C GLY A 148 -7.99 -23.73 -12.56
N ASP A 149 -7.27 -23.50 -13.65
CA ASP A 149 -7.39 -24.24 -14.90
C ASP A 149 -7.08 -25.73 -14.71
N TYR A 150 -6.04 -26.06 -13.94
CA TYR A 150 -5.72 -27.45 -13.59
C TYR A 150 -6.88 -28.15 -12.86
N LEU A 151 -7.50 -27.48 -11.88
CA LEU A 151 -8.62 -28.04 -11.13
C LEU A 151 -9.82 -28.29 -12.03
N VAL A 152 -10.13 -27.34 -12.92
CA VAL A 152 -11.21 -27.49 -13.91
C VAL A 152 -10.93 -28.68 -14.84
N GLN A 153 -9.71 -28.80 -15.36
CA GLN A 153 -9.32 -29.91 -16.24
C GLN A 153 -9.37 -31.26 -15.53
N THR A 154 -8.99 -31.33 -14.26
CA THR A 154 -8.84 -32.60 -13.52
C THR A 154 -10.16 -33.07 -12.88
N HIS A 155 -10.95 -32.13 -12.37
CA HIS A 155 -12.13 -32.43 -11.54
C HIS A 155 -13.45 -31.99 -12.18
N GLY A 156 -13.41 -31.19 -13.24
CA GLY A 156 -14.58 -30.56 -13.84
C GLY A 156 -15.02 -29.30 -13.08
N GLU A 157 -15.80 -28.45 -13.76
CA GLU A 157 -16.22 -27.14 -13.24
C GLU A 157 -16.95 -27.23 -11.90
N GLN A 158 -17.92 -28.14 -11.78
CA GLN A 158 -18.74 -28.25 -10.57
C GLN A 158 -17.92 -28.62 -9.33
N ARG A 159 -17.03 -29.62 -9.45
CA ARG A 159 -16.17 -30.02 -8.34
C ARG A 159 -15.12 -28.95 -8.03
N THR A 160 -14.69 -28.21 -9.04
CA THR A 160 -13.76 -27.09 -8.84
C THR A 160 -14.40 -25.99 -8.01
N LEU A 161 -15.68 -25.65 -8.24
CA LEU A 161 -16.40 -24.69 -7.41
C LEU A 161 -16.48 -25.14 -5.94
N GLU A 162 -16.73 -26.42 -5.68
CA GLU A 162 -16.73 -26.98 -4.31
C GLU A 162 -15.34 -26.87 -3.65
N ILE A 163 -14.27 -27.12 -4.41
CA ILE A 163 -12.89 -26.97 -3.92
C ILE A 163 -12.59 -25.50 -3.62
N ILE A 164 -13.03 -24.59 -4.48
CA ILE A 164 -12.85 -23.14 -4.29
C ILE A 164 -13.60 -22.67 -3.04
N GLU A 165 -14.83 -23.13 -2.82
CA GLU A 165 -15.60 -22.81 -1.62
C GLU A 165 -14.91 -23.32 -0.33
N ASP A 166 -14.31 -24.52 -0.36
CA ASP A 166 -13.56 -25.04 0.77
C ASP A 166 -12.28 -24.24 1.04
N ILE A 167 -11.54 -23.87 0.00
CA ILE A 167 -10.36 -23.00 0.09
C ILE A 167 -10.75 -21.63 0.68
N ASP A 168 -11.82 -21.02 0.17
CA ASP A 168 -12.34 -19.74 0.66
C ASP A 168 -12.75 -19.82 2.13
N HIS A 169 -13.40 -20.91 2.52
CA HIS A 169 -13.78 -21.16 3.91
C HIS A 169 -12.55 -21.26 4.82
N TRP A 170 -11.50 -21.98 4.37
CA TRP A 170 -10.24 -22.12 5.10
C TRP A 170 -9.50 -20.79 5.25
N GLN A 171 -9.46 -19.97 4.19
CA GLN A 171 -8.87 -18.63 4.20
C GLN A 171 -9.61 -17.69 5.17
N ASN A 172 -10.95 -17.76 5.21
CA ASN A 172 -11.77 -16.97 6.12
C ASN A 172 -11.61 -17.39 7.60
N LEU A 173 -11.38 -18.68 7.86
CA LEU A 173 -11.14 -19.21 9.21
C LEU A 173 -9.77 -18.85 9.78
N SER A 174 -8.79 -18.58 8.92
CA SER A 174 -7.42 -18.23 9.34
C SER A 174 -7.32 -16.87 10.08
N GLY A 175 -8.44 -16.16 10.25
CA GLY A 175 -8.59 -15.07 11.22
C GLY A 175 -7.98 -13.73 10.81
N ALA A 176 -7.21 -13.68 9.73
CA ALA A 176 -6.59 -12.46 9.28
C ALA A 176 -7.55 -11.60 8.41
N PRO A 177 -7.81 -10.32 8.77
CA PRO A 177 -8.78 -9.46 8.09
C PRO A 177 -8.57 -9.30 6.58
N LEU A 178 -7.31 -9.31 6.14
CA LEU A 178 -6.89 -9.16 4.74
C LEU A 178 -7.39 -10.29 3.83
N PHE A 179 -7.63 -11.48 4.37
CA PHE A 179 -8.04 -12.66 3.59
C PHE A 179 -9.53 -12.67 3.29
N ARG A 180 -10.32 -11.88 4.03
CA ARG A 180 -11.77 -11.79 3.87
C ARG A 180 -12.17 -11.08 2.58
N SER A 181 -11.29 -10.24 2.03
CA SER A 181 -11.54 -9.50 0.79
C SER A 181 -10.89 -10.10 -0.46
N LEU A 182 -9.93 -11.01 -0.29
CA LEU A 182 -9.11 -11.61 -1.36
C LEU A 182 -9.21 -13.15 -1.36
N THR A 183 -10.43 -13.68 -1.26
CA THR A 183 -10.71 -15.13 -1.30
C THR A 183 -10.28 -15.75 -2.64
N PHE A 184 -10.03 -17.06 -2.70
CA PHE A 184 -9.64 -17.75 -3.94
C PHE A 184 -10.67 -17.62 -5.07
N SER A 185 -11.97 -17.67 -4.76
CA SER A 185 -13.03 -17.39 -5.77
C SER A 185 -12.90 -16.01 -6.40
N ARG A 186 -12.56 -15.01 -5.58
CA ARG A 186 -12.25 -13.65 -6.02
C ARG A 186 -10.97 -13.65 -6.84
N GLN A 187 -9.94 -14.37 -6.40
CA GLN A 187 -8.67 -14.43 -7.10
C GLN A 187 -8.78 -14.99 -8.53
N LEU A 188 -9.67 -15.97 -8.74
CA LEU A 188 -9.99 -16.53 -10.05
C LEU A 188 -10.97 -15.68 -10.89
N GLY A 189 -11.39 -14.51 -10.39
CA GLY A 189 -12.33 -13.63 -11.09
C GLY A 189 -13.78 -14.13 -11.11
N LEU A 190 -14.12 -15.14 -10.30
CA LEU A 190 -15.49 -15.68 -10.19
C LEU A 190 -16.41 -14.76 -9.38
N GLN A 191 -15.84 -13.87 -8.58
CA GLN A 191 -16.54 -12.81 -7.85
C GLN A 191 -15.86 -11.46 -8.07
N PRO A 192 -16.60 -10.34 -7.96
CA PRO A 192 -16.01 -9.00 -8.02
C PRO A 192 -14.99 -8.83 -6.90
N VAL A 193 -13.79 -8.38 -7.27
CA VAL A 193 -12.70 -8.11 -6.33
C VAL A 193 -12.28 -6.68 -6.48
N ASP A 194 -12.08 -6.03 -5.34
CA ASP A 194 -11.31 -4.81 -5.31
C ASP A 194 -9.81 -5.14 -5.13
N TRP A 195 -9.14 -5.42 -6.24
CA TRP A 195 -7.70 -5.68 -6.26
C TRP A 195 -6.86 -4.46 -5.86
N GLN A 196 -7.46 -3.27 -5.70
CA GLN A 196 -6.77 -2.10 -5.12
C GLN A 196 -6.40 -2.31 -3.64
N GLN A 197 -6.91 -3.38 -3.01
CA GLN A 197 -6.60 -3.70 -1.62
C GLN A 197 -5.26 -4.39 -1.44
N LEU A 198 -4.67 -4.99 -2.49
CA LEU A 198 -3.29 -5.51 -2.42
C LEU A 198 -2.33 -4.34 -2.64
N LYS A 199 -2.01 -3.65 -1.54
CA LYS A 199 -1.25 -2.39 -1.55
C LYS A 199 0.22 -2.60 -1.25
N SER A 200 0.56 -3.69 -0.58
CA SER A 200 1.93 -4.00 -0.19
C SER A 200 2.36 -5.40 -0.61
N ILE A 201 3.67 -5.58 -0.67
CA ILE A 201 4.27 -6.88 -0.96
C ILE A 201 4.09 -7.82 0.24
N ASP A 202 4.13 -7.30 1.47
CA ASP A 202 3.96 -8.09 2.69
C ASP A 202 2.56 -8.73 2.76
N GLU A 203 1.52 -7.99 2.36
CA GLU A 203 0.17 -8.54 2.19
C GLU A 203 0.16 -9.67 1.16
N GLY A 204 0.86 -9.49 0.03
CA GLY A 204 0.99 -10.50 -1.02
C GLY A 204 1.67 -11.78 -0.57
N LEU A 205 2.77 -11.65 0.17
CA LEU A 205 3.51 -12.79 0.75
C LEU A 205 2.65 -13.56 1.76
N ALA A 206 1.92 -12.84 2.63
CA ALA A 206 1.01 -13.48 3.58
C ALA A 206 -0.08 -14.30 2.87
N ILE A 207 -0.64 -13.76 1.79
CA ILE A 207 -1.61 -14.46 0.94
C ILE A 207 -1.02 -15.73 0.33
N LEU A 208 0.21 -15.64 -0.16
CA LEU A 208 0.94 -16.72 -0.80
C LEU A 208 1.11 -17.94 0.13
N PHE A 209 1.41 -17.72 1.40
CA PHE A 209 1.55 -18.78 2.40
C PHE A 209 0.24 -19.51 2.69
N VAL A 210 -0.83 -18.76 2.93
CA VAL A 210 -2.15 -19.35 3.19
C VAL A 210 -2.65 -20.07 1.94
N TYR A 211 -2.40 -19.50 0.76
CA TYR A 211 -2.72 -20.12 -0.51
C TYR A 211 -2.03 -21.48 -0.70
N LEU A 212 -0.72 -21.57 -0.43
CA LEU A 212 0.03 -22.83 -0.49
C LEU A 212 -0.57 -23.91 0.41
N ALA A 213 -0.94 -23.55 1.64
CA ALA A 213 -1.58 -24.47 2.57
C ALA A 213 -2.96 -24.92 2.04
N ALA A 214 -3.75 -23.99 1.49
CA ALA A 214 -5.11 -24.27 1.05
C ALA A 214 -5.21 -25.16 -0.19
N ILE A 215 -4.26 -25.07 -1.13
CA ILE A 215 -4.25 -25.93 -2.34
C ILE A 215 -3.68 -27.33 -2.06
N THR A 216 -3.03 -27.53 -0.91
CA THR A 216 -2.40 -28.80 -0.57
C THR A 216 -3.45 -29.90 -0.43
N GLY A 217 -3.28 -30.99 -1.19
CA GLY A 217 -4.24 -32.09 -1.26
C GLY A 217 -5.24 -32.00 -2.41
N TYR A 218 -5.39 -30.82 -3.04
CA TYR A 218 -6.19 -30.60 -4.24
C TYR A 218 -5.37 -30.65 -5.53
N VAL A 219 -4.09 -30.28 -5.47
CA VAL A 219 -3.17 -30.32 -6.62
C VAL A 219 -2.00 -31.30 -6.39
N PRO A 220 -1.32 -31.79 -7.45
CA PRO A 220 -0.16 -32.65 -7.33
C PRO A 220 0.94 -32.02 -6.47
N SER A 221 1.66 -32.85 -5.71
CA SER A 221 2.76 -32.38 -4.85
C SER A 221 3.83 -31.59 -5.62
N ALA A 222 4.04 -31.88 -6.90
CA ALA A 222 4.95 -31.13 -7.76
C ALA A 222 4.50 -29.67 -7.97
N MET A 223 3.20 -29.40 -8.09
CA MET A 223 2.67 -28.03 -8.21
C MET A 223 2.83 -27.27 -6.89
N VAL A 224 2.53 -27.94 -5.76
CA VAL A 224 2.77 -27.36 -4.43
C VAL A 224 4.24 -27.01 -4.24
N GLN A 225 5.17 -27.90 -4.64
CA GLN A 225 6.60 -27.63 -4.58
C GLN A 225 7.02 -26.46 -5.49
N CYS A 226 6.44 -26.36 -6.69
CA CYS A 226 6.69 -25.24 -7.59
C CYS A 226 6.29 -23.90 -6.94
N ILE A 227 5.10 -23.83 -6.34
CA ILE A 227 4.62 -22.62 -5.66
C ILE A 227 5.43 -22.35 -4.38
N ALA A 228 5.86 -23.38 -3.64
CA ALA A 228 6.75 -23.23 -2.49
C ALA A 228 8.11 -22.64 -2.91
N THR A 229 8.70 -23.12 -4.01
CA THR A 229 9.95 -22.54 -4.53
C THR A 229 9.78 -21.11 -5.02
N PHE A 230 8.58 -20.75 -5.50
CA PHE A 230 8.22 -19.37 -5.81
C PHE A 230 8.17 -18.50 -4.55
N ILE A 231 7.53 -18.98 -3.49
CA ILE A 231 7.50 -18.29 -2.18
C ILE A 231 8.92 -18.04 -1.66
N ASP A 232 9.76 -19.07 -1.69
CA ASP A 232 11.16 -18.95 -1.26
C ASP A 232 11.93 -17.91 -2.07
N ALA A 233 11.72 -17.87 -3.39
CA ALA A 233 12.28 -16.86 -4.27
C ALA A 233 11.83 -15.44 -3.87
N CYS A 234 10.53 -15.24 -3.62
CA CYS A 234 10.01 -13.96 -3.15
C CYS A 234 10.66 -13.57 -1.82
N HIS A 235 10.78 -14.49 -0.86
CA HIS A 235 11.46 -14.20 0.40
C HIS A 235 12.91 -13.77 0.23
N ILE A 236 13.67 -14.44 -0.65
CA ILE A 236 15.06 -14.08 -0.92
C ILE A 236 15.16 -12.67 -1.49
N THR A 237 14.28 -12.29 -2.42
CA THR A 237 14.27 -10.93 -3.00
C THR A 237 13.99 -9.83 -1.98
N HIS A 238 13.42 -10.18 -0.82
CA HIS A 238 13.15 -9.25 0.28
C HIS A 238 14.28 -9.14 1.31
N HIS A 239 15.35 -9.93 1.18
CA HIS A 239 16.46 -9.82 2.11
C HIS A 239 17.27 -8.56 1.85
N ASN A 240 17.59 -7.77 2.89
CA ASN A 240 18.44 -6.58 2.77
C ASN A 240 19.80 -6.82 2.09
N ALA A 241 20.32 -8.05 2.17
CA ALA A 241 21.51 -8.48 1.47
C ALA A 241 21.32 -9.91 0.93
N ILE A 242 21.63 -10.10 -0.34
CA ILE A 242 21.55 -11.40 -1.01
C ILE A 242 22.99 -11.89 -1.20
N THR A 243 23.39 -12.91 -0.43
CA THR A 243 24.76 -13.45 -0.41
C THR A 243 24.90 -14.80 -1.11
N SER A 244 23.80 -15.44 -1.51
CA SER A 244 23.81 -16.72 -2.24
C SER A 244 23.27 -16.53 -3.67
N PRO A 245 23.63 -17.40 -4.62
CA PRO A 245 23.10 -17.31 -5.98
C PRO A 245 21.58 -17.38 -5.94
N SER A 246 20.95 -16.43 -6.64
CA SER A 246 19.50 -16.22 -6.79
C SER A 246 18.71 -17.50 -7.04
N PRO A 247 17.37 -17.46 -6.92
CA PRO A 247 16.47 -18.53 -7.40
C PRO A 247 16.62 -18.72 -8.92
N GLN A 248 17.63 -19.46 -9.36
CA GLN A 248 18.01 -19.48 -10.77
C GLN A 248 17.00 -20.14 -11.70
N HIS A 249 16.00 -20.88 -11.22
CA HIS A 249 14.97 -21.41 -12.09
C HIS A 249 13.68 -21.62 -11.31
N LEU A 250 12.78 -20.64 -11.38
CA LEU A 250 11.37 -20.89 -11.14
C LEU A 250 10.86 -21.79 -12.27
N LYS A 251 11.05 -23.11 -12.12
CA LYS A 251 10.62 -24.10 -13.11
C LYS A 251 9.13 -24.32 -12.95
N SER A 252 8.34 -23.49 -13.62
CA SER A 252 6.90 -23.71 -13.82
C SER A 252 6.59 -24.81 -14.85
N CYS A 253 7.57 -25.63 -15.23
CA CYS A 253 7.40 -26.73 -16.19
C CYS A 253 6.32 -27.73 -15.75
N VAL A 254 6.04 -27.84 -14.45
CA VAL A 254 4.96 -28.70 -13.93
C VAL A 254 3.59 -28.35 -14.52
N PHE A 255 3.30 -27.07 -14.79
CA PHE A 255 2.02 -26.67 -15.39
C PHE A 255 1.97 -26.98 -16.90
N ILE A 256 3.12 -26.95 -17.58
CA ILE A 256 3.25 -27.41 -18.97
C ILE A 256 3.09 -28.93 -19.03
N ASP A 257 3.79 -29.66 -18.17
CA ASP A 257 3.74 -31.13 -18.11
C ASP A 257 2.33 -31.64 -17.79
N ALA A 258 1.56 -30.86 -17.01
CA ALA A 258 0.16 -31.15 -16.69
C ALA A 258 -0.82 -30.78 -17.83
N GLY A 259 -0.35 -30.17 -18.93
CA GLY A 259 -1.20 -29.75 -20.05
C GLY A 259 -2.09 -28.54 -19.76
N VAL A 260 -1.83 -27.82 -18.68
CA VAL A 260 -2.61 -26.65 -18.25
C VAL A 260 -2.32 -25.46 -19.14
N TRP A 261 -1.06 -25.31 -19.55
CA TRP A 261 -0.58 -24.17 -20.29
C TRP A 261 0.52 -24.54 -21.28
N GLU A 262 0.59 -23.82 -22.40
CA GLU A 262 1.48 -24.17 -23.52
C GLU A 262 2.91 -23.63 -23.40
N SER A 263 3.09 -22.47 -22.74
CA SER A 263 4.40 -21.81 -22.65
C SER A 263 4.54 -20.90 -21.43
N ILE A 264 5.71 -20.95 -20.77
CA ILE A 264 6.09 -20.05 -19.66
C ILE A 264 6.75 -18.76 -20.16
N SER A 265 6.77 -18.53 -21.48
CA SER A 265 7.38 -17.36 -22.11
C SER A 265 6.47 -16.13 -22.07
N LEU A 266 5.96 -15.83 -20.87
CA LEU A 266 5.13 -14.68 -20.59
C LEU A 266 6.00 -13.52 -20.08
N PRO A 267 5.68 -12.26 -20.41
CA PRO A 267 6.55 -11.14 -20.05
C PRO A 267 6.90 -11.02 -18.56
N GLN A 268 5.93 -11.22 -17.65
CA GLN A 268 6.25 -11.14 -16.21
C GLN A 268 7.10 -12.32 -15.71
N GLN A 269 7.03 -13.49 -16.35
CA GLN A 269 7.87 -14.64 -16.01
C GLN A 269 9.28 -14.49 -16.59
N HIS A 270 9.35 -14.01 -17.83
CA HIS A 270 10.61 -13.70 -18.48
C HIS A 270 11.39 -12.61 -17.73
N ALA A 271 10.70 -11.60 -17.18
CA ALA A 271 11.32 -10.57 -16.34
C ALA A 271 12.10 -11.16 -15.16
N LEU A 272 11.67 -12.30 -14.59
CA LEU A 272 12.39 -12.96 -13.50
C LEU A 272 13.78 -13.46 -13.91
N SER A 273 14.04 -13.68 -15.20
CA SER A 273 15.38 -14.02 -15.69
C SER A 273 16.36 -12.84 -15.54
N HIS A 274 15.85 -11.61 -15.64
CA HIS A 274 16.63 -10.38 -15.49
C HIS A 274 16.86 -9.99 -14.03
N TYR A 275 16.07 -10.52 -13.09
CA TYR A 275 16.27 -10.27 -11.65
C TYR A 275 17.67 -10.67 -11.19
N PHE A 276 18.23 -11.77 -11.70
CA PHE A 276 19.59 -12.18 -11.36
C PHE A 276 20.62 -11.13 -11.75
N TYR A 277 20.51 -10.61 -12.98
CA TYR A 277 21.40 -9.57 -13.49
C TYR A 277 21.23 -8.26 -12.71
N SER A 278 19.98 -7.86 -12.49
CA SER A 278 19.66 -6.65 -11.72
C SER A 278 20.14 -6.73 -10.26
N ILE A 279 20.03 -7.89 -9.62
CA ILE A 279 20.58 -8.11 -8.26
C ILE A 279 22.10 -7.97 -8.25
N HIS A 280 22.78 -8.40 -9.32
CA HIS A 280 24.23 -8.21 -9.43
C HIS A 280 24.63 -6.76 -9.62
N LEU A 281 23.83 -5.97 -10.35
CA LEU A 281 24.11 -4.55 -10.60
C LEU A 281 23.72 -3.65 -9.42
N PHE A 282 22.53 -3.84 -8.85
CA PHE A 282 21.90 -2.94 -7.89
C PHE A 282 21.74 -3.53 -6.49
N THR A 283 22.23 -4.74 -6.26
CA THR A 283 22.12 -5.48 -4.99
C THR A 283 20.69 -5.91 -4.67
N SER A 284 20.29 -5.92 -3.40
CA SER A 284 18.96 -6.40 -3.02
C SER A 284 17.86 -5.52 -3.63
N PRO A 285 16.81 -6.12 -4.23
CA PRO A 285 15.65 -5.39 -4.69
C PRO A 285 14.67 -5.09 -3.55
N ASN A 286 15.04 -5.36 -2.29
CA ASN A 286 14.17 -5.09 -1.15
C ASN A 286 13.75 -3.62 -1.12
N GLY A 287 12.44 -3.38 -1.11
CA GLY A 287 11.84 -2.05 -1.17
C GLY A 287 11.70 -1.48 -2.59
N LEU A 288 12.23 -2.12 -3.64
CA LEU A 288 11.98 -1.71 -5.03
C LEU A 288 10.58 -2.15 -5.46
N CYS A 289 9.66 -1.20 -5.34
CA CYS A 289 8.23 -1.41 -5.56
C CYS A 289 7.64 -0.11 -6.12
N SER A 290 6.86 -0.21 -7.19
CA SER A 290 6.12 0.95 -7.71
C SER A 290 5.01 1.43 -6.78
N SER A 291 4.77 0.79 -5.63
CA SER A 291 3.98 1.41 -4.54
C SER A 291 4.61 2.73 -4.07
N ILE A 292 5.93 2.89 -4.20
CA ILE A 292 6.64 4.14 -3.89
C ILE A 292 6.17 5.26 -4.83
N THR A 293 6.23 5.03 -6.14
CA THR A 293 5.81 6.03 -7.14
C THR A 293 4.30 6.23 -7.12
N GLU A 294 3.52 5.16 -6.92
CA GLU A 294 2.07 5.22 -6.78
C GLU A 294 1.63 6.01 -5.55
N SER A 295 2.38 5.94 -4.43
CA SER A 295 2.08 6.77 -3.24
C SER A 295 2.19 8.27 -3.54
N MET A 296 3.17 8.66 -4.37
CA MET A 296 3.32 10.03 -4.84
C MET A 296 2.24 10.38 -5.85
N HIS A 297 1.87 9.47 -6.75
CA HIS A 297 0.76 9.66 -7.67
C HIS A 297 -0.58 9.83 -6.95
N ILE A 298 -0.81 9.13 -5.82
CA ILE A 298 -1.98 9.34 -4.97
C ILE A 298 -2.03 10.80 -4.49
N LYS A 299 -0.95 11.28 -3.87
CA LYS A 299 -0.88 12.65 -3.33
C LYS A 299 -0.89 13.72 -4.41
N ALA A 300 -0.23 13.47 -5.54
CA ALA A 300 -0.05 14.47 -6.60
C ALA A 300 -1.23 14.53 -7.58
N VAL A 301 -1.95 13.41 -7.77
CA VAL A 301 -2.98 13.29 -8.81
C VAL A 301 -4.32 12.86 -8.22
N LYS A 302 -4.39 11.72 -7.52
CA LYS A 302 -5.68 11.16 -7.08
C LYS A 302 -6.37 12.03 -6.03
N GLU A 303 -5.65 12.49 -5.01
CA GLU A 303 -6.22 13.34 -3.96
C GLU A 303 -6.64 14.72 -4.51
N PRO A 304 -5.81 15.46 -5.28
CA PRO A 304 -6.25 16.72 -5.88
C PRO A 304 -7.42 16.53 -6.84
N TRP A 305 -7.45 15.44 -7.61
CA TRP A 305 -8.59 15.10 -8.45
C TRP A 305 -9.87 14.90 -7.63
N GLN A 306 -9.78 14.17 -6.51
CA GLN A 306 -10.90 13.95 -5.60
C GLN A 306 -11.39 15.25 -4.95
N ARG A 307 -10.48 16.17 -4.59
CA ARG A 307 -10.79 17.49 -4.03
C ARG A 307 -11.33 18.48 -5.07
N SER A 308 -11.09 18.24 -6.36
CA SER A 308 -11.57 19.11 -7.43
C SER A 308 -13.07 18.93 -7.68
N ASN A 309 -13.71 19.95 -8.24
CA ASN A 309 -15.10 19.84 -8.70
C ASN A 309 -15.23 19.08 -10.05
N ARG A 310 -14.13 18.51 -10.55
CA ARG A 310 -14.01 17.75 -11.83
C ARG A 310 -14.26 18.56 -13.11
N TYR A 311 -14.64 19.83 -13.01
CA TYR A 311 -14.79 20.74 -14.16
C TYR A 311 -13.50 21.51 -14.40
N ASN A 312 -12.86 21.34 -15.57
CA ASN A 312 -11.50 21.88 -15.83
C ASN A 312 -10.50 21.53 -14.71
N ALA A 313 -10.56 20.27 -14.26
CA ALA A 313 -9.90 19.79 -13.06
C ALA A 313 -8.37 20.00 -13.08
N LEU A 314 -7.73 19.93 -14.25
CA LEU A 314 -6.27 20.06 -14.36
C LEU A 314 -5.76 21.37 -13.74
N THR A 315 -6.41 22.50 -14.04
CA THR A 315 -6.00 23.80 -13.47
C THR A 315 -6.18 23.83 -11.95
N GLN A 316 -7.26 23.23 -11.45
CA GLN A 316 -7.52 23.15 -10.00
C GLN A 316 -6.48 22.27 -9.31
N MET A 317 -6.21 21.09 -9.87
CA MET A 317 -5.19 20.16 -9.36
C MET A 317 -3.82 20.84 -9.30
N LEU A 318 -3.40 21.52 -10.37
CA LEU A 318 -2.14 22.26 -10.40
C LEU A 318 -2.08 23.37 -9.33
N GLN A 319 -3.18 24.12 -9.15
CA GLN A 319 -3.25 25.14 -8.09
C GLN A 319 -3.16 24.53 -6.69
N SER A 320 -3.84 23.41 -6.44
CA SER A 320 -3.78 22.70 -5.17
C SER A 320 -2.36 22.21 -4.86
N LEU A 321 -1.66 21.65 -5.85
CA LEU A 321 -0.26 21.23 -5.68
C LEU A 321 0.63 22.42 -5.32
N VAL A 322 0.53 23.53 -6.04
CA VAL A 322 1.31 24.74 -5.74
C VAL A 322 1.00 25.29 -4.34
N GLN A 323 -0.24 25.20 -3.88
CA GLN A 323 -0.60 25.60 -2.53
C GLN A 323 0.01 24.68 -1.48
N MET A 324 -0.08 23.35 -1.68
CA MET A 324 0.54 22.36 -0.81
C MET A 324 2.05 22.57 -0.70
N ASP A 325 2.76 22.73 -1.82
CA ASP A 325 4.21 22.98 -1.83
C ASP A 325 4.56 24.26 -1.05
N LYS A 326 3.78 25.33 -1.22
CA LYS A 326 3.98 26.58 -0.47
C LYS A 326 3.76 26.39 1.02
N MET A 327 2.75 25.62 1.42
CA MET A 327 2.49 25.33 2.82
C MET A 327 3.60 24.48 3.44
N ASP A 328 4.12 23.50 2.72
CA ASP A 328 5.24 22.66 3.17
C ASP A 328 6.52 23.50 3.37
N VAL A 329 6.84 24.38 2.41
CA VAL A 329 7.99 25.31 2.54
C VAL A 329 7.79 26.25 3.74
N LEU A 330 6.58 26.78 3.93
CA LEU A 330 6.28 27.66 5.04
C LEU A 330 6.40 26.92 6.39
N GLN A 331 5.93 25.68 6.46
CA GLN A 331 6.06 24.83 7.65
C GLN A 331 7.52 24.55 7.99
N GLN A 332 8.36 24.25 7.00
CA GLN A 332 9.80 24.08 7.19
C GLN A 332 10.44 25.37 7.75
N HIS A 333 10.08 26.52 7.19
CA HIS A 333 10.56 27.82 7.67
C HIS A 333 10.15 28.08 9.11
N PHE A 334 8.89 27.87 9.47
CA PHE A 334 8.41 28.04 10.85
C PHE A 334 9.05 27.05 11.83
N THR A 335 9.28 25.81 11.39
CA THR A 335 9.97 24.78 12.20
C THR A 335 11.42 25.20 12.47
N ALA A 336 12.15 25.63 11.43
CA ALA A 336 13.52 26.15 11.58
C ALA A 336 13.58 27.40 12.48
N SER A 337 12.52 28.21 12.48
CA SER A 337 12.39 29.39 13.35
C SER A 337 11.93 29.06 14.77
N GLY A 338 11.73 27.78 15.12
CA GLY A 338 11.22 27.37 16.43
C GLY A 338 9.73 27.69 16.67
N MET A 339 9.00 28.13 15.66
CA MET A 339 7.59 28.55 15.76
C MET A 339 6.60 27.37 15.72
N MET A 340 7.09 26.16 15.43
CA MET A 340 6.30 24.92 15.41
C MET A 340 6.74 23.93 16.52
N VAL A 341 7.31 24.45 17.61
CA VAL A 341 7.75 23.61 18.75
C VAL A 341 6.55 23.25 19.64
N GLY A 342 6.31 21.95 19.79
CA GLY A 342 5.17 21.42 20.53
C GLY A 342 3.91 21.27 19.67
N SER A 343 2.89 20.63 20.23
CA SER A 343 1.56 20.54 19.61
C SER A 343 0.63 21.62 20.16
N THR A 344 -0.43 21.94 19.43
CA THR A 344 -1.54 22.76 19.96
C THR A 344 -2.05 22.19 21.28
N SER A 345 -2.09 20.87 21.42
CA SER A 345 -2.45 20.19 22.66
C SER A 345 -1.44 20.44 23.79
N SER A 346 -0.12 20.43 23.52
CA SER A 346 0.88 20.74 24.55
C SER A 346 0.82 22.20 24.98
N TYR A 347 0.58 23.12 24.04
CA TYR A 347 0.37 24.53 24.33
C TYR A 347 -0.89 24.77 25.19
N MET A 348 -2.02 24.16 24.81
CA MET A 348 -3.26 24.24 25.59
C MET A 348 -3.12 23.61 26.97
N ALA A 349 -2.36 22.53 27.11
CA ALA A 349 -2.06 21.91 28.40
C ALA A 349 -1.22 22.84 29.29
N GLN A 350 -0.21 23.50 28.73
CA GLN A 350 0.61 24.49 29.45
C GLN A 350 -0.19 25.73 29.88
N MET A 351 -1.09 26.21 29.03
CA MET A 351 -2.04 27.28 29.37
C MET A 351 -2.98 26.89 30.52
N LYS A 352 -3.45 25.63 30.56
CA LYS A 352 -4.35 25.14 31.61
C LYS A 352 -3.66 24.87 32.95
N THR A 353 -2.37 24.54 32.95
CA THR A 353 -1.61 24.26 34.18
C THR A 353 -0.98 25.49 34.83
N GLY A 354 -1.19 26.69 34.28
CA GLY A 354 -0.76 27.95 34.89
C GLY A 354 0.76 28.09 34.97
N GLY A 355 1.49 27.61 33.95
CA GLY A 355 2.95 27.71 33.91
C GLY A 355 3.43 29.16 33.91
N SER A 356 4.09 29.55 35.01
CA SER A 356 4.87 30.78 35.09
C SER A 356 6.05 30.70 34.13
N ASP A 357 6.11 31.70 33.25
CA ASP A 357 7.18 31.97 32.32
C ASP A 357 8.54 32.03 33.03
N ASN A 358 9.57 31.40 32.44
CA ASN A 358 10.96 31.69 32.76
C ASN A 358 11.81 31.54 31.49
N SER A 359 11.88 32.67 30.77
CA SER A 359 12.95 33.13 29.85
C SER A 359 13.11 32.37 28.51
N LEU A 360 13.25 33.04 27.36
CA LEU A 360 14.25 34.09 27.09
C LEU A 360 13.82 35.14 26.03
N ASP A 361 14.29 36.35 26.33
CA ASP A 361 14.70 37.49 25.49
C ASP A 361 13.68 38.44 24.82
N ASP A 362 13.61 39.60 25.46
CA ASP A 362 13.26 40.91 24.92
C ASP A 362 13.94 41.21 23.57
N ASN A 363 13.12 41.55 22.57
CA ASN A 363 13.39 42.77 21.82
C ASN A 363 12.10 43.38 21.25
N ASP A 364 11.90 44.61 21.66
CA ASP A 364 10.83 45.56 21.38
C ASP A 364 10.66 45.89 19.87
N ASN A 365 9.42 45.87 19.39
CA ASN A 365 8.78 47.05 18.80
C ASN A 365 7.31 46.76 18.46
N GLY A 366 6.42 47.44 19.18
CA GLY A 366 4.98 47.23 19.14
C GLY A 366 4.28 47.61 17.83
N LEU A 367 3.20 46.88 17.56
CA LEU A 367 2.06 47.40 16.81
C LEU A 367 0.78 46.84 17.44
N GLN A 368 0.08 47.68 18.21
CA GLN A 368 -1.26 47.38 18.70
C GLN A 368 -2.22 47.40 17.52
N VAL A 369 -2.83 46.26 17.20
CA VAL A 369 -4.03 46.21 16.35
C VAL A 369 -5.17 45.65 17.19
N HIS A 370 -6.06 46.58 17.55
CA HIS A 370 -7.40 46.30 18.04
C HIS A 370 -8.12 45.39 17.03
N VAL A 371 -8.52 44.18 17.45
CA VAL A 371 -9.47 43.37 16.67
C VAL A 371 -10.84 43.63 17.24
N ASP A 372 -11.61 44.42 16.49
CA ASP A 372 -13.03 44.60 16.71
C ASP A 372 -13.78 43.28 16.52
N ASN A 373 -14.56 42.95 17.54
CA ASN A 373 -15.64 41.99 17.48
C ASN A 373 -16.68 42.47 16.46
N ARG A 374 -16.84 41.75 15.35
CA ARG A 374 -18.09 41.62 14.58
C ARG A 374 -17.84 40.65 13.44
N LEU A 375 -18.49 39.50 13.47
CA LEU A 375 -19.37 39.08 12.38
C LEU A 375 -20.38 38.07 12.94
N GLN A 376 -21.63 38.49 12.89
CA GLN A 376 -22.81 37.65 13.10
C GLN A 376 -23.02 36.77 11.86
N VAL A 377 -23.41 35.55 12.17
CA VAL A 377 -24.27 34.57 11.47
C VAL A 377 -25.07 35.09 10.27
N ASP A 378 -25.08 34.29 9.19
CA ASP A 378 -26.26 33.72 8.50
C ASP A 378 -25.71 32.55 7.64
N ASP A 379 -25.90 31.30 8.07
CA ASP A 379 -27.00 30.37 7.72
C ASP A 379 -27.13 30.09 6.21
N ASP A 380 -26.62 28.92 5.80
CA ASP A 380 -27.19 28.12 4.71
C ASP A 380 -26.85 26.64 4.98
N ASP A 381 -27.91 25.84 4.99
CA ASP A 381 -27.98 24.42 5.37
C ASP A 381 -27.13 23.51 4.47
N ASP A 382 -26.25 22.71 5.07
CA ASP A 382 -25.80 21.42 4.54
C ASP A 382 -25.53 20.47 5.74
N ASP A 383 -26.37 19.44 5.83
CA ASP A 383 -26.43 18.44 6.91
C ASP A 383 -25.19 17.52 6.95
N ASP A 384 -24.18 17.85 7.74
CA ASP A 384 -23.15 16.91 8.22
C ASP A 384 -22.94 17.08 9.74
N GLU A 385 -23.67 16.29 10.54
CA GLU A 385 -23.65 16.35 12.00
C GLU A 385 -22.48 15.52 12.61
N GLY A 386 -21.63 16.19 13.40
CA GLY A 386 -20.49 15.61 14.12
C GLY A 386 -20.84 14.92 15.46
N PRO A 387 -19.85 14.29 16.13
CA PRO A 387 -20.07 13.45 17.31
C PRO A 387 -20.48 14.24 18.57
N VAL A 388 -21.36 13.64 19.39
CA VAL A 388 -21.82 14.18 20.69
C VAL A 388 -20.67 14.19 21.71
N ALA A 389 -20.35 15.37 22.24
CA ALA A 389 -19.32 15.56 23.24
C ALA A 389 -19.67 14.86 24.57
N GLY A 390 -18.90 13.84 24.93
CA GLY A 390 -18.76 13.34 26.30
C GLY A 390 -17.65 14.12 27.02
N ASP A 391 -17.85 14.35 28.32
CA ASP A 391 -17.00 15.18 29.19
C ASP A 391 -15.52 14.72 29.16
N LEU A 392 -14.62 15.66 28.87
CA LEU A 392 -13.19 15.42 28.66
C LEU A 392 -12.46 15.24 30.00
N THR A 393 -12.31 14.00 30.46
CA THR A 393 -11.29 13.64 31.46
C THR A 393 -10.10 12.97 30.79
N GLY A 394 -8.93 13.62 30.89
CA GLY A 394 -7.75 13.36 30.08
C GLY A 394 -7.18 11.93 30.16
N ALA A 395 -7.05 11.30 28.99
CA ALA A 395 -6.20 10.14 28.75
C ALA A 395 -5.51 10.28 27.37
N LEU A 396 -4.31 9.72 27.23
CA LEU A 396 -3.50 9.68 26.00
C LEU A 396 -3.99 8.63 24.97
N SER A 397 -5.20 8.10 25.14
CA SER A 397 -5.88 7.13 24.29
C SER A 397 -7.38 7.33 24.45
N ASP A 398 -8.10 7.51 23.34
CA ASP A 398 -9.56 7.71 23.34
C ASP A 398 -10.26 6.58 22.58
N VAL A 399 -11.30 6.04 23.19
CA VAL A 399 -12.24 5.11 22.56
C VAL A 399 -13.57 5.85 22.40
N ILE A 400 -13.92 6.16 21.15
CA ILE A 400 -15.19 6.84 20.84
C ILE A 400 -16.23 5.76 20.51
N LEU A 401 -17.27 5.69 21.33
CA LEU A 401 -18.41 4.82 21.10
C LEU A 401 -19.38 5.51 20.13
N VAL A 402 -19.55 4.96 18.94
CA VAL A 402 -20.40 5.56 17.91
C VAL A 402 -21.87 5.21 18.18
N SER A 403 -22.66 6.20 18.56
CA SER A 403 -24.12 6.13 18.55
C SER A 403 -24.60 6.72 17.22
N ARG A 404 -25.45 6.02 16.46
CA ARG A 404 -26.16 6.62 15.31
C ARG A 404 -27.31 7.49 15.86
N PRO A 405 -27.35 8.82 15.72
CA PRO A 405 -28.61 9.55 15.81
C PRO A 405 -29.29 9.49 14.44
N ARG A 406 -30.62 9.37 14.43
CA ARG A 406 -31.41 9.02 13.24
C ARG A 406 -32.32 10.19 12.89
N ILE A 407 -32.23 10.67 11.65
CA ILE A 407 -33.25 11.50 10.99
C ILE A 407 -34.59 10.74 11.04
N GLN A 408 -35.62 11.43 11.52
CA GLN A 408 -36.93 10.90 11.80
C GLN A 408 -37.79 10.88 10.53
N LEU A 409 -38.01 9.71 9.94
CA LEU A 409 -39.30 9.39 9.33
C LEU A 409 -39.56 7.87 9.38
N LEU A 410 -40.63 7.56 10.10
CA LEU A 410 -41.32 6.28 10.31
C LEU A 410 -40.68 5.27 11.28
N THR A 411 -41.27 5.27 12.48
CA THR A 411 -41.20 4.32 13.61
C THR A 411 -39.98 4.42 14.55
N THR A 412 -40.11 5.35 15.49
CA THR A 412 -39.78 5.24 16.93
C THR A 412 -39.00 4.00 17.41
N ALA A 413 -37.77 4.21 17.88
CA ALA A 413 -37.26 3.89 19.24
C ALA A 413 -35.71 3.89 19.24
N LEU A 414 -35.08 4.05 20.41
CA LEU A 414 -33.78 3.42 20.73
C LEU A 414 -33.69 2.03 20.06
N GLU A 415 -32.51 1.48 19.76
CA GLU A 415 -32.42 0.03 19.49
C GLU A 415 -32.74 -0.76 20.79
N SER A 416 -34.05 -0.81 21.08
CA SER A 416 -34.77 -1.30 22.25
C SER A 416 -34.89 -2.83 22.21
N GLY A 417 -33.84 -3.52 21.76
CA GLY A 417 -33.78 -4.98 21.76
C GLY A 417 -33.03 -5.55 22.97
N TYR A 418 -31.97 -4.86 23.39
CA TYR A 418 -31.09 -5.31 24.47
C TYR A 418 -31.51 -4.70 25.81
N LEU A 419 -31.71 -5.55 26.80
CA LEU A 419 -32.15 -5.15 28.14
C LEU A 419 -30.99 -4.46 28.89
N HIS A 420 -31.27 -3.32 29.53
CA HIS A 420 -30.26 -2.43 30.11
C HIS A 420 -29.67 -2.90 31.46
N TYR A 421 -30.20 -3.98 32.02
CA TYR A 421 -29.68 -4.58 33.25
C TYR A 421 -28.86 -5.84 32.94
N LEU A 422 -27.71 -5.97 33.59
CA LEU A 422 -26.71 -7.00 33.33
C LEU A 422 -27.27 -8.44 33.38
N SER A 423 -28.14 -8.73 34.36
CA SER A 423 -28.77 -10.06 34.51
C SER A 423 -29.74 -10.36 33.38
N THR A 424 -30.50 -9.37 32.93
CA THR A 424 -31.46 -9.51 31.83
C THR A 424 -30.76 -9.54 30.47
N LEU A 425 -29.67 -8.81 30.30
CA LEU A 425 -28.83 -8.85 29.10
C LEU A 425 -28.18 -10.22 28.94
N ALA A 426 -27.63 -10.77 30.04
CA ALA A 426 -27.03 -12.10 30.08
C ALA A 426 -28.01 -13.21 29.65
N ALA A 427 -29.28 -13.10 30.08
CA ALA A 427 -30.33 -14.00 29.65
C ALA A 427 -30.69 -13.81 28.16
N TYR A 428 -30.74 -12.57 27.68
CA TYR A 428 -31.05 -12.24 26.29
C TYR A 428 -29.99 -12.74 25.29
N ILE A 429 -28.71 -12.62 25.63
CA ILE A 429 -27.59 -13.10 24.79
C ILE A 429 -27.28 -14.60 25.00
N GLY A 430 -28.04 -15.30 25.84
CA GLY A 430 -27.82 -16.73 26.13
C GLY A 430 -26.55 -17.05 26.92
N GLN A 431 -25.96 -16.07 27.62
CA GLN A 431 -24.71 -16.22 28.38
C GLN A 431 -24.93 -15.94 29.87
N PRO A 432 -25.41 -16.92 30.66
CA PRO A 432 -25.74 -16.71 32.07
C PRO A 432 -24.51 -16.40 32.96
N GLN A 433 -23.30 -16.74 32.49
CA GLN A 433 -22.05 -16.46 33.21
C GLN A 433 -21.50 -15.05 32.93
N PHE A 434 -22.06 -14.33 31.95
CA PHE A 434 -21.59 -12.98 31.57
C PHE A 434 -21.51 -12.00 32.75
N PRO A 435 -22.47 -11.92 33.68
CA PRO A 435 -22.37 -11.01 34.83
C PRO A 435 -21.19 -11.30 35.74
N PHE A 436 -20.83 -12.59 35.88
CA PHE A 436 -19.70 -13.03 36.69
C PHE A 436 -18.37 -12.72 35.99
N ALA A 437 -18.28 -13.02 34.70
CA ALA A 437 -17.10 -12.74 33.88
C ALA A 437 -16.80 -11.23 33.80
N LEU A 438 -17.83 -10.39 33.62
CA LEU A 438 -17.67 -8.94 33.59
C LEU A 438 -17.13 -8.39 34.93
N ARG A 439 -17.64 -8.91 36.05
CA ARG A 439 -17.18 -8.53 37.40
C ARG A 439 -15.75 -9.00 37.68
N GLN A 440 -15.38 -10.19 37.21
CA GLN A 440 -13.99 -10.66 37.27
C GLN A 440 -13.05 -9.76 36.47
N PHE A 441 -13.47 -9.36 35.27
CA PHE A 441 -12.71 -8.45 34.42
C PHE A 441 -12.50 -7.08 35.07
N LEU A 442 -13.56 -6.46 35.61
CA LEU A 442 -13.45 -5.20 36.33
C LEU A 442 -12.53 -5.30 37.55
N PHE A 443 -12.64 -6.39 38.34
CA PHE A 443 -11.73 -6.63 39.46
C PHE A 443 -10.27 -6.75 39.01
N SER A 444 -10.00 -7.41 37.89
CA SER A 444 -8.63 -7.52 37.35
C SER A 444 -8.05 -6.19 36.87
N LEU A 445 -8.89 -5.25 36.44
CA LEU A 445 -8.47 -3.89 36.07
C LEU A 445 -8.14 -3.05 37.31
N ASP A 446 -8.98 -3.12 38.34
CA ASP A 446 -8.79 -2.34 39.57
C ASP A 446 -7.63 -2.89 40.43
N HIS A 447 -7.35 -4.20 40.34
CA HIS A 447 -6.36 -4.90 41.17
C HIS A 447 -5.44 -5.83 40.34
N PRO A 448 -4.55 -5.28 39.50
CA PRO A 448 -3.76 -6.04 38.53
C PRO A 448 -2.76 -7.05 39.16
N ASP A 449 -2.31 -6.79 40.40
CA ASP A 449 -1.31 -7.62 41.10
C ASP A 449 -1.92 -8.68 42.03
N GLN A 450 -3.25 -8.81 42.09
CA GLN A 450 -3.94 -9.74 42.99
C GLN A 450 -4.58 -10.92 42.24
N GLN A 451 -4.50 -12.12 42.81
CA GLN A 451 -5.19 -13.29 42.26
C GLN A 451 -6.71 -13.12 42.38
N ILE A 452 -7.41 -13.37 41.27
CA ILE A 452 -8.86 -13.21 41.16
C ILE A 452 -9.57 -14.12 42.18
N PRO A 453 -10.32 -13.57 43.15
CA PRO A 453 -11.03 -14.35 44.15
C PRO A 453 -12.09 -15.26 43.53
N THR A 454 -12.34 -16.44 44.10
CA THR A 454 -13.36 -17.38 43.60
C THR A 454 -14.79 -17.08 44.10
N LYS A 455 -14.96 -16.18 45.09
CA LYS A 455 -16.26 -15.88 45.72
C LYS A 455 -16.83 -14.55 45.23
N LEU A 456 -18.10 -14.61 44.80
CA LEU A 456 -18.85 -13.50 44.19
C LEU A 456 -19.01 -12.25 45.08
N VAL A 457 -18.90 -12.42 46.40
CA VAL A 457 -19.00 -11.35 47.42
C VAL A 457 -17.82 -10.38 47.38
N ASN A 458 -16.70 -10.79 46.78
CA ASN A 458 -15.47 -10.00 46.73
C ASN A 458 -15.33 -9.18 45.44
N PHE A 459 -16.31 -9.23 44.54
CA PHE A 459 -16.29 -8.46 43.30
C PHE A 459 -17.09 -7.17 43.42
N PRO A 460 -16.67 -6.09 42.73
CA PRO A 460 -17.40 -4.84 42.72
C PRO A 460 -18.83 -5.02 42.19
N PRO A 461 -19.87 -4.47 42.85
CA PRO A 461 -21.22 -4.46 42.32
C PRO A 461 -21.30 -3.51 41.12
N ILE A 462 -21.98 -3.95 40.06
CA ILE A 462 -22.29 -3.12 38.89
C ILE A 462 -23.75 -2.73 38.99
N ASP A 463 -24.01 -1.52 39.50
CA ASP A 463 -25.37 -0.97 39.68
C ASP A 463 -25.77 0.00 38.56
N GLY A 464 -24.94 0.11 37.51
CA GLY A 464 -25.15 0.99 36.36
C GLY A 464 -25.95 0.35 35.21
N THR A 465 -26.48 1.21 34.34
CA THR A 465 -27.12 0.78 33.08
C THR A 465 -26.05 0.42 32.05
N ILE A 466 -26.25 -0.69 31.35
CA ILE A 466 -25.33 -1.15 30.31
C ILE A 466 -25.88 -0.74 28.94
N LYS A 467 -25.01 -0.14 28.13
CA LYS A 467 -25.27 0.17 26.72
C LYS A 467 -24.44 -0.77 25.85
N VAL A 468 -25.09 -1.35 24.85
CA VAL A 468 -24.45 -2.27 23.90
C VAL A 468 -24.26 -1.53 22.58
N TYR A 469 -23.07 -1.62 22.02
CA TYR A 469 -22.72 -1.04 20.71
C TYR A 469 -22.15 -2.14 19.82
N HIS A 470 -22.56 -2.15 18.55
CA HIS A 470 -22.10 -3.13 17.55
C HIS A 470 -20.82 -2.70 16.82
N SER A 471 -20.31 -1.52 17.15
CA SER A 471 -19.02 -1.06 16.67
C SER A 471 -18.36 -0.14 17.70
N ALA A 472 -17.04 -0.22 17.80
CA ALA A 472 -16.23 0.71 18.58
C ALA A 472 -15.07 1.19 17.72
N MET A 473 -14.67 2.46 17.88
CA MET A 473 -13.49 3.00 17.23
C MET A 473 -12.43 3.30 18.29
N ALA A 474 -11.30 2.63 18.20
CA ALA A 474 -10.19 2.77 19.14
C ALA A 474 -9.06 3.56 18.46
N THR A 475 -8.60 4.64 19.10
CA THR A 475 -7.46 5.42 18.62
C THR A 475 -6.29 5.21 19.56
N PHE A 476 -5.17 4.69 19.06
CA PHE A 476 -3.99 4.35 19.86
C PHE A 476 -2.69 4.71 19.14
N TYR A 477 -1.61 4.91 19.89
CA TYR A 477 -0.29 5.20 19.32
C TYR A 477 0.43 3.89 18.96
N ALA A 478 0.85 3.74 17.70
CA ALA A 478 1.54 2.54 17.19
C ALA A 478 2.98 2.91 16.78
N PRO A 479 4.00 2.64 17.63
CA PRO A 479 5.37 3.11 17.42
C PRO A 479 6.07 2.55 16.18
N SER A 480 5.59 1.42 15.64
CA SER A 480 6.21 0.69 14.53
C SER A 480 5.63 0.99 13.16
N ASP A 481 4.55 1.76 13.08
CA ASP A 481 3.83 2.03 11.82
C ASP A 481 3.62 3.53 11.64
N LEU A 482 4.47 4.17 10.82
CA LEU A 482 4.46 5.63 10.59
C LEU A 482 3.38 6.06 9.58
N CYS A 483 2.24 5.37 9.53
CA CYS A 483 1.11 5.74 8.68
C CYS A 483 0.09 6.55 9.49
N GLY A 484 0.21 7.89 9.44
CA GLY A 484 -0.70 8.86 10.06
C GLY A 484 0.02 10.08 10.62
N THR A 485 -0.67 11.23 10.74
CA THR A 485 -0.10 12.42 11.38
C THR A 485 0.20 12.15 12.85
N GLY A 486 1.46 11.84 13.17
CA GLY A 486 1.97 11.69 14.53
C GLY A 486 1.92 10.28 15.13
N GLY A 487 1.87 9.21 14.32
CA GLY A 487 1.94 7.82 14.82
C GLY A 487 0.68 7.32 15.55
N LEU A 488 -0.43 8.06 15.43
CA LEU A 488 -1.75 7.68 15.94
C LEU A 488 -2.47 6.83 14.89
N HIS A 489 -2.88 5.65 15.32
CA HIS A 489 -3.61 4.66 14.54
C HIS A 489 -5.07 4.59 15.03
N GLN A 490 -6.00 4.37 14.10
CA GLN A 490 -7.42 4.28 14.41
C GLN A 490 -7.98 2.97 13.84
N GLU A 491 -8.43 2.09 14.72
CA GLU A 491 -9.08 0.83 14.34
C GLU A 491 -10.57 0.87 14.62
N GLN A 492 -11.36 0.43 13.65
CA GLN A 492 -12.80 0.23 13.83
C GLN A 492 -13.09 -1.25 14.05
N ILE A 493 -13.57 -1.58 15.25
CA ILE A 493 -13.94 -2.92 15.65
C ILE A 493 -15.44 -3.09 15.40
N PHE A 494 -15.82 -4.05 14.56
CA PHE A 494 -17.21 -4.41 14.30
C PHE A 494 -17.60 -5.72 14.99
N LEU A 495 -18.69 -5.70 15.74
CA LEU A 495 -19.30 -6.85 16.40
C LEU A 495 -20.80 -6.89 16.04
N THR A 496 -21.09 -7.29 14.80
CA THR A 496 -22.47 -7.52 14.35
C THR A 496 -22.94 -8.93 14.73
N PRO A 497 -24.14 -9.08 15.34
CA PRO A 497 -24.69 -10.39 15.73
C PRO A 497 -25.16 -11.23 14.53
N PHE A 498 -25.32 -10.60 13.36
CA PHE A 498 -25.66 -11.27 12.10
C PHE A 498 -24.57 -11.00 11.06
N PHE A 499 -24.20 -12.03 10.31
CA PHE A 499 -23.30 -11.93 9.16
C PHE A 499 -24.00 -12.55 7.94
N HIS A 500 -24.23 -11.77 6.89
CA HIS A 500 -24.98 -12.17 5.69
C HIS A 500 -26.33 -12.86 5.98
N GLY A 501 -27.11 -12.33 6.93
CA GLY A 501 -28.44 -12.84 7.25
C GLY A 501 -28.45 -14.11 8.12
N HIS A 502 -27.29 -14.62 8.51
CA HIS A 502 -27.17 -15.73 9.46
C HIS A 502 -26.71 -15.21 10.83
N PRO A 503 -27.31 -15.71 11.94
CA PRO A 503 -26.78 -15.45 13.27
C PRO A 503 -25.40 -16.10 13.40
N ARG A 504 -24.46 -15.36 14.01
CA ARG A 504 -23.12 -15.88 14.34
C ARG A 504 -23.14 -16.94 15.43
#